data_AF-A0A7H1N2S0-F1
#
_entry.id   AF-A0A7H1N2S0-F1
#
_cell.length_a   1.000
_cell.length_b   1.000
_cell.length_c   1.000
_cell.angle_alpha   90.00
_cell.angle_beta   90.00
_cell.angle_gamma   90.00
#
_symmetry.space_group_name_H-M   'P 1'
#
loop_
_entity.id
_entity.type
_entity.pdbx_description
1 polymer ?
#
loop_
_entity_poly.entity_id
_entity_poly.type
_entity_poly.pdbx_seq_one_letter_code
_entity_poly.pdbx_strand_id
1 'polypeptide(L)' 'MSTRAPMVLPDGPNQRWSLDFVSATFACSRRFRILCIVDDYTRECLALSGLRIARELTRLIGSRGKPHTVVSDK' A
#
# COMPACT_ATOMS: atom_id res chain seq x y z
N MET A 1 -15.24 5.15 22.84
CA MET A 1 -15.81 4.23 21.82
C MET A 1 -15.29 4.67 20.47
N SER A 2 -14.25 4.01 19.95
CA SER A 2 -13.75 4.30 18.61
C SER A 2 -14.64 3.57 17.62
N THR A 3 -15.53 4.30 16.96
CA THR A 3 -16.36 3.75 15.87
C THR A 3 -15.44 3.56 14.67
N ARG A 4 -14.78 2.39 14.58
CA ARG A 4 -14.26 1.94 13.29
C ARG A 4 -15.48 1.83 12.38
N ALA A 5 -15.64 2.82 11.49
CA ALA A 5 -16.62 2.73 10.42
C ALA A 5 -16.44 1.35 9.76
N PRO A 6 -17.53 0.60 9.50
CA PRO A 6 -17.40 -0.68 8.80
C PRO A 6 -16.67 -0.40 7.50
N MET A 7 -15.44 -0.93 7.39
CA MET A 7 -14.67 -0.79 6.18
C MET A 7 -15.48 -1.49 5.10
N VAL A 8 -16.08 -0.70 4.20
CA VAL A 8 -16.72 -1.22 3.00
C VAL A 8 -15.66 -2.07 2.31
N LEU A 9 -15.89 -3.38 2.30
CA LEU A 9 -15.02 -4.30 1.60
C LEU A 9 -15.14 -3.93 0.11
N PRO A 10 -14.04 -3.72 -0.62
CA PRO A 10 -14.13 -3.52 -2.06
C PRO A 10 -14.84 -4.73 -2.70
N ASP A 11 -15.67 -4.46 -3.70
CA ASP A 11 -16.38 -5.46 -4.50
C ASP A 11 -15.57 -5.93 -5.72
N GLY A 12 -14.33 -5.43 -5.88
CA GLY A 12 -13.46 -5.82 -6.97
C GLY A 12 -12.02 -5.33 -6.83
N PRO A 13 -11.10 -5.88 -7.66
CA PRO A 13 -9.69 -5.53 -7.64
C PRO A 13 -9.49 -4.05 -8.03
N ASN A 14 -8.46 -3.42 -7.48
CA ASN A 14 -8.13 -2.01 -7.69
C ASN A 14 -9.25 -1.02 -7.33
N GLN A 15 -10.22 -1.40 -6.49
CA GLN A 15 -11.17 -0.41 -5.96
C GLN A 15 -10.56 0.37 -4.80
N ARG A 16 -9.81 -0.33 -3.93
CA ARG A 16 -9.21 0.28 -2.76
C ARG A 16 -7.82 -0.28 -2.50
N TRP A 17 -6.85 0.61 -2.46
CA TRP A 17 -5.49 0.29 -2.01
C TRP A 17 -5.23 0.90 -0.65
N SER A 18 -4.72 0.08 0.25
CA SER A 18 -4.21 0.48 1.56
C SER A 18 -2.69 0.63 1.48
N LEU A 19 -2.20 1.80 1.86
CA LEU A 19 -0.80 2.18 1.89
C LEU A 19 -0.32 2.27 3.34
N ASP A 20 0.83 1.69 3.62
CA ASP A 20 1.47 1.80 4.93
C ASP A 20 2.99 1.98 4.81
N PHE A 21 3.55 2.87 5.64
CA PHE A 21 4.99 3.09 5.71
C PHE A 21 5.60 2.31 6.87
N VAL A 22 6.20 1.17 6.54
CA VAL A 22 6.88 0.33 7.53
C VAL A 22 8.34 0.74 7.64
N SER A 23 8.78 1.10 8.85
CA SER A 23 10.20 1.30 9.14
C SER A 23 10.87 -0.05 9.43
N ALA A 24 11.68 -0.55 8.51
CA ALA A 24 12.48 -1.75 8.71
C ALA A 24 13.88 -1.36 9.21
N THR A 25 14.36 -2.07 10.23
CA THR A 25 15.75 -1.99 10.70
C THR A 25 16.45 -3.28 10.28
N PHE A 26 17.44 -3.18 9.40
CA PHE A 26 18.27 -4.33 9.04
C PHE A 26 19.25 -4.64 10.18
N ALA A 27 19.80 -5.86 10.17
CA ALA A 27 20.80 -6.32 11.17
C ALA A 27 22.00 -5.36 11.34
N CYS A 28 22.27 -4.49 10.35
CA CYS A 28 23.34 -3.49 10.37
C CYS A 28 22.89 -2.10 10.88
N SER A 29 21.82 -2.00 11.68
CA SER A 29 21.26 -0.74 12.25
C SER A 29 20.84 0.35 11.24
N ARG A 30 20.87 0.06 9.94
CA ARG A 30 20.32 0.94 8.91
C ARG A 30 18.80 0.84 8.93
N ARG A 31 18.17 1.96 9.26
CA ARG A 31 16.72 2.15 9.15
C ARG A 31 16.40 2.60 7.73
N PHE A 32 15.46 1.93 7.09
CA PHE A 32 14.86 2.40 5.85
C PHE A 32 13.35 2.29 5.93
N ARG A 33 12.67 3.18 5.21
CA ARG A 33 11.22 3.18 5.08
C ARG A 33 10.84 2.41 3.83
N ILE A 34 9.90 1.49 3.98
CA ILE A 34 9.28 0.73 2.90
C ILE A 34 7.84 1.23 2.79
N LEU A 35 7.37 1.48 1.57
CA LEU A 35 5.95 1.66 1.31
C LEU A 35 5.35 0.29 0.97
N CYS A 36 4.42 -0.17 1.78
CA CYS A 36 3.60 -1.34 1.50
C CYS A 36 2.30 -0.88 0.85
N ILE A 37 1.94 -1.50 -0.26
CA ILE A 37 0.67 -1.29 -0.96
C ILE A 37 -0.09 -2.60 -0.91
N VAL A 38 -1.28 -2.59 -0.33
CA VAL A 38 -2.15 -3.76 -0.25
C VAL A 38 -3.42 -3.47 -1.01
N ASP A 39 -3.77 -4.34 -1.94
CA ASP A 39 -5.11 -4.33 -2.53
C ASP A 39 -6.08 -5.00 -1.54
N ASP A 40 -7.07 -4.24 -1.06
CA ASP A 40 -7.98 -4.72 -0.02
C ASP A 40 -8.90 -5.86 -0.52
N TYR A 41 -9.09 -6.02 -1.84
CA TYR A 41 -9.87 -7.09 -2.45
C TYR A 41 -9.03 -8.36 -2.69
N THR A 42 -7.92 -8.25 -3.44
CA THR A 42 -7.10 -9.41 -3.78
C THR A 42 -6.18 -9.85 -2.64
N ARG A 43 -6.00 -8.99 -1.63
CA ARG A 43 -5.01 -9.12 -0.55
C ARG A 43 -3.57 -9.25 -1.04
N GLU A 44 -3.30 -8.82 -2.27
CA GLU A 44 -1.94 -8.78 -2.79
C GLU A 44 -1.19 -7.61 -2.16
N CYS A 45 -0.04 -7.91 -1.56
CA CYS A 45 0.84 -6.93 -0.94
C CYS A 45 2.08 -6.71 -1.80
N LEU A 46 2.36 -5.46 -2.13
CA LEU A 46 3.58 -5.03 -2.81
C LEU A 46 4.37 -4.10 -1.89
N ALA A 47 5.54 -4.58 -1.47
CA ALA A 47 6.48 -3.82 -0.66
C ALA A 47 7.51 -3.13 -1.56
N LEU A 48 7.50 -1.80 -1.58
CA LEU A 48 8.41 -0.95 -2.35
C LEU A 48 9.40 -0.26 -1.42
N SER A 49 10.70 -0.48 -1.63
CA SER A 49 11.75 0.17 -0.84
C SER A 49 12.42 1.32 -1.61
N GLY A 50 12.66 2.45 -0.93
CA GLY A 50 13.60 3.50 -1.37
C GLY A 50 13.10 4.55 -2.38
N LEU A 51 14.05 5.22 -3.05
CA LEU A 51 13.87 6.37 -3.97
C LEU A 51 12.99 6.10 -5.21
N ARG A 52 12.67 4.83 -5.50
CA ARG A 52 11.95 4.42 -6.70
C ARG A 52 10.47 4.14 -6.48
N ILE A 53 9.95 4.36 -5.26
CA ILE A 53 8.54 4.16 -4.91
C ILE A 53 7.60 4.78 -5.97
N ALA A 54 7.82 6.03 -6.37
CA ALA A 54 6.96 6.71 -7.35
C ALA A 54 6.97 6.00 -8.73
N ARG A 55 8.13 5.51 -9.17
CA ARG A 55 8.28 4.85 -10.47
C ARG A 55 7.63 3.47 -10.47
N GLU A 56 7.87 2.69 -9.42
CA GLU A 56 7.27 1.36 -9.30
C GLU A 56 5.76 1.47 -9.10
N LEU A 57 5.27 2.44 -8.32
CA LEU A 57 3.84 2.76 -8.22
C LEU A 57 3.24 3.11 -9.58
N THR A 58 3.91 3.96 -10.36
CA THR A 58 3.45 4.32 -11.71
C THR A 58 3.38 3.09 -12.62
N ARG A 59 4.37 2.20 -12.55
CA ARG A 59 4.38 0.95 -13.31
C ARG A 59 3.25 0.01 -12.89
N LEU A 60 2.94 -0.04 -11.60
CA LEU A 60 1.86 -0.83 -11.00
C LEU A 60 0.49 -0.34 -11.47
N ILE A 61 0.29 0.98 -11.48
CA ILE A 61 -0.91 1.62 -12.02
C ILE A 61 -1.02 1.33 -13.53
N GLY A 62 0.10 1.34 -14.26
CA GLY A 62 0.11 1.01 -15.69
C GLY A 62 -0.22 -0.45 -16.00
N SER A 63 0.16 -1.40 -15.14
CA SER A 63 -0.09 -2.83 -15.36
C SER A 63 -1.44 -3.31 -14.83
N ARG A 64 -1.87 -2.80 -13.68
CA ARG A 64 -3.11 -3.24 -13.00
C ARG A 64 -4.29 -2.29 -13.19
N GLY A 65 -4.02 -1.03 -13.53
CA GLY A 65 -5.02 0.04 -13.51
C GLY A 65 -4.89 0.92 -12.27
N LYS A 66 -5.48 2.11 -12.35
CA LYS A 66 -5.47 3.09 -11.25
C LYS A 66 -6.50 2.70 -10.19
N PRO A 67 -6.14 2.72 -8.90
CA PRO A 67 -7.12 2.49 -7.84
C PRO A 67 -8.17 3.60 -7.81
N HIS A 68 -9.43 3.24 -7.50
CA HIS A 68 -10.48 4.23 -7.28
C HIS A 68 -10.24 5.03 -5.99
N THR A 69 -9.83 4.34 -4.92
CA THR A 69 -9.56 4.93 -3.63
C THR A 69 -8.21 4.48 -3.11
N VAL A 70 -7.46 5.42 -2.54
CA VAL A 70 -6.18 5.14 -1.88
C VAL A 70 -6.28 5.64 -0.45
N VAL A 71 -6.05 4.75 0.50
CA VAL A 71 -6.06 5.04 1.93
C VAL A 71 -4.65 4.87 2.46
N SER A 72 -4.13 5.85 3.19
CA SER A 72 -2.91 5.69 3.97
C SER A 72 -3.30 5.53 5.43
N ASP A 73 -2.92 4.41 6.04
CA ASP A 73 -2.93 4.34 7.50
C ASP A 73 -1.74 5.18 8.02
N LYS A 74 -1.93 5.91 9.11
CA LYS A 74 -0.95 6.88 9.64
C LYS A 74 -0.43 6.46 11.00
#